data_AF-A0A3C0NDL4-F1
#
_entry.id   AF-A0A3C0NDL4-F1
#
_cell.length_a   1.000
_cell.length_b   1.000
_cell.length_c   1.000
_cell.angle_alpha   90.00
_cell.angle_beta   90.00
_cell.angle_gamma   90.00
#
_symmetry.space_group_name_H-M   'P 1'
#
loop_
_entity.id
_entity.type
_entity.pdbx_description
1 polymer ?
#
loop_
_entity_poly.entity_id
_entity_poly.type
_entity_poly.pdbx_seq_one_letter_code
_entity_poly.pdbx_strand_id
1 'polypeptide(L)'
;QRLVRNPGYSRQPFTLAHELAHGLYHYDRPSILCRANDFRQLEQFAERFASHFLIPYEALHERLRQLGIKSVTSPEELVHLARYFRVSFGAMKRRLEWERRLNANSSMLDEVKPVKLALTLGYRPLRYEFGARPWPPEERLPRIFLELVNRALQQEKISLRRAAEMLCISDIEMEERLNFTDAVIG
;
A
#
# COMPACT_ATOMS: atom_id res chain seq x y z
N GLN A 1 23.31 -8.71 -11.79
CA GLN A 1 22.02 -8.09 -12.14
C GLN A 1 21.52 -7.30 -10.94
N ARG A 2 21.45 -5.97 -11.05
CA ARG A 2 21.07 -5.07 -9.95
C ARG A 2 19.54 -5.00 -9.93
N LEU A 3 18.90 -5.79 -9.07
CA LEU A 3 17.45 -5.73 -8.89
C LEU A 3 17.10 -4.33 -8.37
N VAL A 4 16.54 -3.50 -9.24
CA VAL A 4 15.96 -2.21 -8.88
C VAL A 4 14.83 -2.51 -7.90
N ARG A 5 15.08 -2.30 -6.61
CA ARG A 5 14.05 -2.33 -5.58
C ARG A 5 13.09 -1.19 -5.91
N ASN A 6 11.96 -1.51 -6.52
CA ASN A 6 10.88 -0.55 -6.63
C ASN A 6 10.01 -0.67 -5.36
N PRO A 7 10.09 0.26 -4.40
CA PRO A 7 9.37 0.18 -3.13
C PRO A 7 7.84 0.25 -3.29
N GLY A 8 7.34 0.63 -4.48
CA GLY A 8 5.91 0.77 -4.77
C GLY A 8 5.08 -0.51 -4.61
N TYR A 9 5.68 -1.70 -4.78
CA TYR A 9 4.90 -2.94 -4.81
C TYR A 9 4.50 -3.47 -3.44
N SER A 10 5.31 -3.22 -2.40
CA SER A 10 4.97 -3.56 -1.01
C SER A 10 3.84 -2.73 -0.40
N ARG A 11 3.27 -1.79 -1.18
CA ARG A 11 2.22 -0.87 -0.76
C ARG A 11 0.86 -1.14 -1.43
N GLN A 12 0.73 -2.11 -2.34
CA GLN A 12 -0.50 -2.25 -3.14
C GLN A 12 -1.80 -2.35 -2.31
N PRO A 13 -1.93 -3.23 -1.30
CA PRO A 13 -3.19 -3.32 -0.55
C PRO A 13 -3.48 -2.06 0.26
N PHE A 14 -2.44 -1.48 0.88
CA PHE A 14 -2.58 -0.29 1.71
C PHE A 14 -2.90 0.94 0.88
N THR A 15 -2.17 1.17 -0.20
CA THR A 15 -2.44 2.25 -1.16
C THR A 15 -3.82 2.09 -1.78
N LEU A 16 -4.21 0.87 -2.19
CA LEU A 16 -5.54 0.65 -2.75
C LEU A 16 -6.65 0.97 -1.73
N ALA A 17 -6.49 0.52 -0.48
CA ALA A 17 -7.45 0.83 0.58
C ALA A 17 -7.46 2.32 0.95
N HIS A 18 -6.31 3.00 0.86
CA HIS A 18 -6.16 4.44 1.10
C HIS A 18 -6.90 5.25 0.02
N GLU A 19 -6.66 4.95 -1.26
CA GLU A 19 -7.35 5.59 -2.37
C GLU A 19 -8.85 5.25 -2.39
N LEU A 20 -9.23 4.02 -1.99
CA LEU A 20 -10.63 3.66 -1.77
C LEU A 20 -11.28 4.55 -0.72
N ALA A 21 -10.60 4.89 0.37
CA ALA A 21 -11.10 5.81 1.38
C ALA A 21 -11.41 7.19 0.78
N HIS A 22 -10.49 7.73 -0.02
CA HIS A 22 -10.73 9.00 -0.73
C HIS A 22 -11.93 8.90 -1.67
N GLY A 23 -12.03 7.82 -2.45
CA GLY A 23 -13.14 7.61 -3.37
C GLY A 23 -14.50 7.48 -2.68
N LEU A 24 -14.56 6.87 -1.49
CA LEU A 24 -15.81 6.67 -0.76
C LEU A 24 -16.24 7.91 0.04
N TYR A 25 -15.29 8.63 0.65
CA TYR A 25 -15.60 9.63 1.68
C TYR A 25 -15.23 11.06 1.29
N HIS A 26 -14.46 11.26 0.23
CA HIS A 26 -13.94 12.57 -0.17
C HIS A 26 -14.27 12.93 -1.63
N TYR A 27 -15.22 12.23 -2.27
CA TYR A 27 -15.54 12.37 -3.69
C TYR A 27 -16.13 13.73 -4.09
N ASP A 28 -16.74 14.44 -3.14
CA ASP A 28 -17.48 15.69 -3.34
C ASP A 28 -16.65 16.95 -3.03
N ARG A 29 -15.39 16.80 -2.60
CA ARG A 29 -14.53 17.93 -2.23
C ARG A 29 -13.72 18.43 -3.42
N PRO A 30 -13.95 19.67 -3.91
CA PRO A 30 -13.11 20.26 -4.95
C PRO A 30 -11.69 20.48 -4.39
N SER A 31 -10.69 19.93 -5.10
CA SER A 31 -9.26 20.00 -4.74
C SER A 31 -8.74 21.43 -4.56
N ILE A 32 -9.44 22.43 -5.09
CA ILE A 32 -9.06 23.84 -5.14
C ILE A 32 -9.41 24.60 -3.84
N LEU A 33 -10.33 24.09 -3.00
CA LEU A 33 -10.82 24.77 -1.78
C LEU A 33 -10.38 24.11 -0.47
N CYS A 34 -9.47 23.13 -0.51
CA CYS A 34 -8.96 22.53 0.72
C CYS A 34 -7.83 23.41 1.30
N ARG A 35 -8.03 23.93 2.52
CA ARG A 35 -6.91 24.53 3.27
C ARG A 35 -5.88 23.45 3.55
N ALA A 36 -4.60 23.82 3.70
CA ALA A 36 -3.52 22.85 3.97
C ALA A 36 -3.82 21.91 5.17
N ASN A 37 -4.59 22.39 6.15
CA ASN A 37 -4.99 21.61 7.31
C ASN A 37 -6.09 20.57 6.99
N ASP A 38 -6.99 20.88 6.05
CA ASP A 38 -8.04 19.94 5.60
C ASP A 38 -7.40 18.78 4.85
N PHE A 39 -6.44 19.07 3.97
CA PHE A 39 -5.67 18.04 3.26
C PHE A 39 -5.00 17.06 4.24
N ARG A 40 -4.35 17.57 5.28
CA ARG A 40 -3.73 16.76 6.33
C ARG A 40 -4.73 15.87 7.09
N GLN A 41 -5.96 16.33 7.32
CA GLN A 41 -6.99 15.53 8.00
C GLN A 41 -7.56 14.45 7.09
N LEU A 42 -7.78 14.75 5.81
CA LEU A 42 -8.24 13.80 4.80
C LEU A 42 -7.25 12.64 4.62
N GLU A 43 -5.96 12.96 4.50
CA GLU A 43 -4.91 11.94 4.40
C GLU A 43 -4.82 11.07 5.66
N GLN A 44 -4.93 11.67 6.86
CA GLN A 44 -4.97 10.91 8.12
C GLN A 44 -6.20 10.01 8.22
N PHE A 45 -7.36 10.48 7.74
CA PHE A 45 -8.57 9.67 7.67
C PHE A 45 -8.35 8.47 6.74
N ALA A 46 -7.86 8.70 5.53
CA ALA A 46 -7.60 7.64 4.56
C ALA A 46 -6.57 6.62 5.06
N GLU A 47 -5.52 7.09 5.73
CA GLU A 47 -4.51 6.23 6.34
C GLU A 47 -5.12 5.35 7.46
N ARG A 48 -5.95 5.94 8.32
CA ARG A 48 -6.65 5.21 9.39
C ARG A 48 -7.66 4.22 8.81
N PHE A 49 -8.42 4.62 7.79
CA PHE A 49 -9.36 3.75 7.09
C PHE A 49 -8.63 2.54 6.52
N ALA A 50 -7.57 2.75 5.74
CA ALA A 50 -6.80 1.66 5.11
C ALA A 50 -6.26 0.66 6.15
N SER A 51 -5.77 1.18 7.28
CA SER A 51 -5.29 0.35 8.38
C SER A 51 -6.37 -0.50 9.03
N HIS A 52 -7.56 0.07 9.32
CA HIS A 52 -8.67 -0.69 9.91
C HIS A 52 -9.35 -1.62 8.91
N PHE A 53 -9.38 -1.24 7.64
CA PHE A 53 -9.94 -2.04 6.57
C PHE A 53 -9.11 -3.30 6.34
N LEU A 54 -7.78 -3.18 6.32
CA LEU A 54 -6.88 -4.32 6.14
C LEU A 54 -6.62 -5.10 7.44
N ILE A 55 -6.73 -4.44 8.58
CA ILE A 55 -6.47 -5.02 9.90
C ILE A 55 -7.65 -4.69 10.82
N PRO A 56 -8.78 -5.41 10.67
CA PRO A 56 -9.99 -5.14 11.43
C PRO A 56 -9.74 -5.26 12.93
N TYR A 57 -10.32 -4.36 13.72
CA TYR A 57 -10.18 -4.33 15.18
C TYR A 57 -10.48 -5.69 15.82
N GLU A 58 -11.68 -6.22 15.60
CA GLU A 58 -12.10 -7.49 16.19
C GLU A 58 -11.19 -8.66 15.79
N ALA A 59 -10.81 -8.72 14.52
CA ALA A 59 -9.92 -9.77 14.01
C ALA A 59 -8.53 -9.68 14.64
N LEU A 60 -7.98 -8.47 14.85
CA LEU A 60 -6.70 -8.27 15.51
C LEU A 60 -6.74 -8.72 16.98
N HIS A 61 -7.73 -8.26 17.74
CA HIS A 61 -7.84 -8.62 19.16
C HIS A 61 -8.14 -10.11 19.35
N GLU A 62 -8.96 -10.71 18.48
CA GLU A 62 -9.18 -12.15 18.48
C GLU A 62 -7.90 -12.92 18.17
N ARG A 63 -7.13 -12.48 17.16
CA ARG A 63 -5.86 -13.13 16.83
C ARG A 63 -4.85 -13.04 17.97
N LEU A 64 -4.76 -11.90 18.65
CA LEU A 64 -3.91 -11.72 19.82
C LEU A 64 -4.32 -12.65 20.98
N ARG A 65 -5.63 -12.78 21.24
CA ARG A 65 -6.17 -13.72 22.24
C ARG A 65 -5.80 -15.17 21.93
N GLN A 66 -5.98 -15.59 20.67
CA GLN A 66 -5.64 -16.95 20.23
C GLN A 66 -4.16 -17.29 20.41
N LEU A 67 -3.28 -16.30 20.27
CA LEU A 67 -1.84 -16.46 20.49
C LEU A 67 -1.44 -16.30 21.96
N GLY A 68 -2.36 -15.94 22.86
CA GLY A 68 -2.05 -15.64 24.26
C GLY A 68 -1.23 -14.35 24.45
N ILE A 69 -1.20 -13.47 23.44
CA ILE A 69 -0.36 -12.26 23.41
C ILE A 69 -1.18 -11.08 23.93
N LYS A 70 -0.75 -10.49 25.05
CA LYS A 70 -1.35 -9.24 25.57
C LYS A 70 -0.88 -8.01 24.80
N SER A 71 0.42 -7.99 24.49
CA SER A 71 1.12 -6.97 23.71
C SER A 71 2.27 -7.64 22.96
N VAL A 72 2.53 -7.18 21.75
CA VAL A 72 3.65 -7.63 20.91
C VAL A 72 4.94 -7.05 21.47
N THR A 73 5.90 -7.93 21.76
CA THR A 73 7.17 -7.60 22.40
C THR A 73 8.37 -7.91 21.52
N SER A 74 8.21 -8.73 20.49
CA SER A 74 9.30 -9.13 19.60
C SER A 74 9.03 -8.83 18.11
N PRO A 75 10.09 -8.65 17.30
CA PRO A 75 9.95 -8.56 15.85
C PRO A 75 9.33 -9.81 15.21
N GLU A 76 9.56 -10.99 15.79
CA GLU A 76 9.02 -12.26 15.30
C GLU A 76 7.50 -12.29 15.41
N GLU A 77 6.96 -11.94 16.57
CA GLU A 77 5.51 -11.80 16.79
C GLU A 77 4.89 -10.81 15.80
N LEU A 78 5.57 -9.68 15.58
CA LEU A 78 5.14 -8.67 14.63
C LEU A 78 5.14 -9.19 13.19
N VAL A 79 6.17 -9.95 12.78
CA VAL A 79 6.21 -10.63 11.48
C VAL A 79 5.05 -11.63 11.37
N HIS A 80 4.81 -12.46 12.39
CA HIS A 80 3.71 -13.43 12.37
C HIS A 80 2.36 -12.75 12.14
N LEU A 81 2.08 -11.64 12.83
CA LEU A 81 0.86 -10.87 12.63
C LEU A 81 0.80 -10.22 11.25
N ALA A 82 1.88 -9.60 10.78
CA ALA A 82 1.94 -8.99 9.45
C ALA A 82 1.67 -10.02 8.34
N ARG A 83 2.20 -11.25 8.49
CA ARG A 83 1.95 -12.37 7.57
C ARG A 83 0.50 -12.83 7.60
N TYR A 84 -0.09 -12.92 8.79
CA TYR A 84 -1.49 -13.32 8.97
C TYR A 84 -2.45 -12.33 8.29
N PHE A 85 -2.29 -11.03 8.51
CA PHE A 85 -3.10 -10.00 7.88
C PHE A 85 -2.68 -9.64 6.44
N ARG A 86 -1.59 -10.24 5.95
CA ARG A 86 -1.02 -9.99 4.61
C ARG A 86 -0.74 -8.51 4.34
N VAL A 87 -0.22 -7.82 5.36
CA VAL A 87 0.18 -6.41 5.31
C VAL A 87 1.70 -6.28 5.41
N SER A 88 2.21 -5.07 5.18
CA SER A 88 3.63 -4.80 5.42
C SER A 88 3.95 -4.78 6.93
N PHE A 89 5.21 -5.05 7.27
CA PHE A 89 5.69 -4.97 8.65
C PHE A 89 5.42 -3.59 9.28
N GLY A 90 5.65 -2.51 8.53
CA GLY A 90 5.40 -1.14 8.98
C GLY A 90 3.91 -0.83 9.20
N ALA A 91 3.02 -1.34 8.35
CA ALA A 91 1.56 -1.17 8.53
C ALA A 91 1.08 -1.90 9.79
N MET A 92 1.59 -3.10 10.05
CA MET A 92 1.29 -3.84 11.27
C MET A 92 1.84 -3.14 12.52
N LYS A 93 3.09 -2.65 12.49
CA LYS A 93 3.72 -1.87 13.58
C LYS A 93 2.82 -0.69 13.98
N ARG A 94 2.45 0.14 13.00
CA ARG A 94 1.63 1.33 13.21
C ARG A 94 0.25 1.01 13.78
N ARG A 95 -0.40 -0.05 13.28
CA ARG A 95 -1.71 -0.50 13.81
C ARG A 95 -1.59 -0.88 15.28
N LEU A 96 -0.56 -1.64 15.68
CA LEU A 96 -0.36 -2.05 17.06
C LEU A 96 -0.02 -0.87 17.98
N GLU A 97 0.71 0.14 17.49
CA GLU A 97 0.95 1.39 18.21
C GLU A 97 -0.37 2.11 18.52
N TRP A 98 -1.25 2.26 17.53
CA TRP A 98 -2.56 2.89 17.73
C TRP A 98 -3.46 2.12 18.71
N GLU A 99 -3.40 0.78 18.67
CA GLU A 99 -4.15 -0.09 19.57
C GLU A 99 -3.50 -0.22 20.97
N ARG A 100 -2.34 0.41 21.20
CA ARG A 100 -1.52 0.27 22.42
C ARG A 100 -1.18 -1.18 22.75
N ARG A 101 -0.96 -1.98 21.71
CA ARG A 101 -0.61 -3.40 21.74
C ARG A 101 0.84 -3.66 21.35
N LEU A 102 1.67 -2.64 21.23
CA LEU A 102 3.11 -2.76 20.96
C LEU A 102 3.91 -2.35 22.20
N ASN A 103 4.75 -3.26 22.70
CA ASN A 103 5.69 -3.04 23.81
C ASN A 103 7.11 -3.53 23.45
N ALA A 104 7.43 -3.51 22.17
CA ALA A 104 8.77 -3.79 21.67
C ALA A 104 9.59 -2.49 21.62
N ASN A 105 10.91 -2.59 21.79
CA ASN A 105 11.79 -1.43 21.65
C ASN A 105 11.78 -0.91 20.19
N SER A 106 11.43 0.36 19.98
CA SER A 106 11.35 0.92 18.63
C SER A 106 12.68 0.84 17.87
N SER A 107 13.82 1.07 18.54
CA SER A 107 15.13 1.00 17.86
C SER A 107 15.42 -0.41 17.33
N MET A 108 15.06 -1.43 18.11
CA MET A 108 15.15 -2.83 17.68
C MET A 108 14.27 -3.09 16.45
N LEU A 109 13.04 -2.58 16.42
CA LEU A 109 12.12 -2.78 15.30
C LEU A 109 12.58 -2.08 14.02
N ASP A 110 13.23 -0.93 14.13
CA ASP A 110 13.65 -0.12 12.97
C ASP A 110 14.88 -0.72 12.26
N GLU A 111 15.70 -1.50 12.97
CA GLU A 111 16.85 -2.22 12.41
C GLU A 111 16.49 -3.57 11.75
N VAL A 112 15.29 -4.08 12.03
CA VAL A 112 14.83 -5.38 11.52
C VAL A 112 14.71 -5.34 9.99
N LYS A 113 15.20 -6.38 9.33
CA LYS A 113 14.98 -6.65 7.90
C LYS A 113 13.80 -7.62 7.77
N PRO A 114 12.55 -7.16 7.56
CA PRO A 114 11.37 -8.00 7.81
C PRO A 114 11.26 -9.19 6.85
N VAL A 115 11.68 -9.02 5.60
CA VAL A 115 11.72 -10.11 4.61
C VAL A 115 12.73 -11.19 5.02
N LYS A 116 13.91 -10.79 5.50
CA LYS A 116 14.93 -11.73 5.97
C LYS A 116 14.45 -12.50 7.21
N LEU A 117 13.86 -11.79 8.17
CA LEU A 117 13.31 -12.39 9.39
C LEU A 117 12.16 -13.37 9.09
N ALA A 118 11.27 -13.01 8.15
CA ALA A 118 10.21 -13.91 7.75
C ALA A 118 10.73 -15.21 7.11
N LEU A 119 11.77 -15.12 6.28
CA LEU A 119 12.42 -16.30 5.71
C LEU A 119 13.01 -17.21 6.80
N THR A 120 13.66 -16.64 7.82
CA THR A 120 14.21 -17.43 8.94
C THR A 120 13.12 -18.08 9.79
N LEU A 121 11.94 -17.48 9.85
CA LEU A 121 10.74 -18.05 10.50
C LEU A 121 9.99 -19.07 9.63
N GLY A 122 10.51 -19.40 8.44
CA GLY A 122 9.92 -20.40 7.55
C GLY A 122 8.78 -19.89 6.65
N TYR A 123 8.53 -18.58 6.62
CA TYR A 123 7.55 -18.01 5.70
C TYR A 123 8.07 -17.98 4.28
N ARG A 124 7.18 -18.29 3.33
CA ARG A 124 7.45 -18.00 1.93
C ARG A 124 7.40 -16.50 1.66
N PRO A 125 8.28 -16.01 0.78
CA PRO A 125 8.12 -14.75 0.06
C PRO A 125 6.68 -14.41 -0.32
N LEU A 126 6.20 -13.22 0.03
CA LEU A 126 5.01 -12.68 -0.61
C LEU A 126 5.37 -12.08 -1.97
N ARG A 127 4.46 -12.19 -2.94
CA ARG A 127 4.70 -11.78 -4.35
C ARG A 127 5.23 -10.35 -4.47
N TYR A 128 4.74 -9.45 -3.62
CA TYR A 128 5.14 -8.05 -3.59
C TYR A 128 6.48 -7.76 -2.89
N GLU A 129 7.06 -8.73 -2.17
CA GLU A 129 8.32 -8.53 -1.42
C GLU A 129 9.57 -8.74 -2.27
N PHE A 130 9.43 -9.45 -3.38
CA PHE A 130 10.53 -9.78 -4.29
C PHE A 130 10.52 -8.91 -5.55
N GLY A 131 9.68 -7.87 -5.58
CA GLY A 131 9.54 -7.02 -6.75
C GLY A 131 9.19 -7.81 -8.01
N ALA A 132 8.52 -8.96 -7.88
CA ALA A 132 7.94 -9.62 -9.02
C ALA A 132 7.07 -8.57 -9.71
N ARG A 133 7.29 -8.34 -11.02
CA ARG A 133 6.44 -7.45 -11.80
C ARG A 133 5.00 -7.85 -11.48
N PRO A 134 4.14 -6.93 -11.02
CA PRO A 134 2.72 -7.22 -10.96
C PRO A 134 2.29 -7.72 -12.32
N TRP A 135 1.21 -8.50 -12.34
CA TRP A 135 0.49 -8.70 -13.58
C TRP A 135 0.28 -7.35 -14.27
N PRO A 136 0.35 -7.30 -15.61
CA PRO A 136 0.11 -6.08 -16.37
C PRO A 136 -1.16 -5.37 -15.85
N PRO A 137 -1.22 -4.03 -15.80
CA PRO A 137 -2.41 -3.28 -15.39
C PRO A 137 -3.72 -3.85 -15.96
N GLU A 138 -3.69 -4.32 -17.21
CA GLU A 138 -4.79 -4.95 -17.96
C GLU A 138 -5.34 -6.21 -17.30
N GLU A 139 -4.50 -6.96 -16.59
CA GLU A 139 -4.84 -8.23 -15.94
C GLU A 139 -5.24 -8.05 -14.47
N ARG A 140 -4.97 -6.89 -13.86
CA ARG A 140 -5.23 -6.65 -12.43
C ARG A 140 -6.15 -5.48 -12.13
N LEU A 141 -6.41 -4.58 -13.08
CA LEU A 141 -7.30 -3.43 -12.91
C LEU A 141 -8.52 -3.58 -13.82
N PRO A 142 -9.72 -3.16 -13.36
CA PRO A 142 -10.89 -3.10 -14.22
C PRO A 142 -10.62 -2.23 -15.46
N ARG A 143 -11.03 -2.70 -16.64
CA ARG A 143 -10.83 -1.98 -17.91
C ARG A 143 -11.31 -0.52 -17.86
N ILE A 144 -12.46 -0.27 -17.23
CA ILE A 144 -13.00 1.09 -17.08
C ILE A 144 -12.05 2.02 -16.33
N PHE A 145 -11.32 1.51 -15.34
CA PHE A 145 -10.36 2.32 -14.58
C PHE A 145 -9.17 2.72 -15.45
N LEU A 146 -8.64 1.79 -16.26
CA LEU A 146 -7.57 2.08 -17.21
C LEU A 146 -7.99 3.16 -18.22
N GLU A 147 -9.22 3.05 -18.74
CA GLU A 147 -9.77 4.04 -19.67
C GLU A 147 -9.94 5.43 -19.01
N LEU A 148 -10.37 5.48 -17.76
CA LEU A 148 -10.51 6.74 -17.01
C LEU A 148 -9.15 7.40 -16.76
N VAL A 149 -8.13 6.64 -16.37
CA VAL A 149 -6.78 7.16 -16.19
C VAL A 149 -6.22 7.70 -17.51
N ASN A 150 -6.36 6.95 -18.61
CA ASN A 150 -5.91 7.39 -19.94
C ASN A 150 -6.63 8.66 -20.40
N ARG A 151 -7.96 8.74 -20.26
CA ARG A 151 -8.72 9.95 -20.61
C ARG A 151 -8.32 11.15 -19.76
N ALA A 152 -8.12 10.95 -18.45
CA ALA A 152 -7.69 12.02 -17.56
C ALA A 152 -6.30 12.54 -17.93
N LEU A 153 -5.38 11.65 -18.34
CA LEU A 153 -4.05 12.01 -18.81
C LEU A 153 -4.10 12.78 -20.14
N GLN A 154 -4.85 12.29 -21.13
CA GLN A 154 -5.05 12.97 -22.42
C GLN A 154 -5.68 14.36 -22.29
N GLN A 155 -6.54 14.54 -21.28
CA GLN A 155 -7.17 15.82 -20.96
C GLN A 155 -6.31 16.69 -20.03
N GLU A 156 -5.06 16.30 -19.76
CA GLU A 156 -4.11 16.99 -18.88
C GLU A 156 -4.64 17.23 -17.45
N LYS A 157 -5.65 16.46 -17.01
CA LYS A 157 -6.23 16.55 -15.66
C LYS A 157 -5.34 15.92 -14.60
N ILE A 158 -4.47 15.00 -15.00
CA ILE A 158 -3.46 14.36 -14.14
C ILE A 158 -2.12 14.33 -14.89
N SER A 159 -1.02 14.40 -14.14
CA SER A 159 0.31 14.27 -14.73
C SER A 159 0.64 12.82 -15.09
N LEU A 160 1.65 12.64 -15.96
CA LEU A 160 2.16 11.31 -16.32
C LEU A 160 2.59 10.50 -15.10
N ARG A 161 3.30 11.15 -14.17
CA ARG A 161 3.70 10.55 -12.89
C ARG A 161 2.49 10.14 -12.05
N ARG A 162 1.44 10.98 -11.99
CA ARG A 162 0.21 10.63 -11.25
C ARG A 162 -0.51 9.45 -11.90
N ALA A 163 -0.51 9.36 -13.23
CA ALA A 163 -1.04 8.22 -13.95
C ALA A 163 -0.24 6.93 -13.67
N ALA A 164 1.09 7.00 -13.67
CA ALA A 164 1.96 5.87 -13.32
C ALA A 164 1.71 5.39 -11.89
N GLU A 165 1.55 6.31 -10.93
CA GLU A 165 1.16 6.02 -9.55
C GLU A 165 -0.19 5.31 -9.47
N MET A 166 -1.23 5.85 -10.12
CA MET A 166 -2.58 5.26 -10.15
C MET A 166 -2.61 3.87 -10.78
N LEU A 167 -1.86 3.69 -11.86
CA LEU A 167 -1.70 2.40 -12.51
C LEU A 167 -0.75 1.49 -11.75
N CYS A 168 -0.04 1.96 -10.72
CA CYS A 168 0.98 1.20 -9.99
C CYS A 168 2.08 0.62 -10.91
N ILE A 169 2.59 1.43 -11.82
CA ILE A 169 3.74 1.13 -12.70
C ILE A 169 4.82 2.20 -12.52
N SER A 170 6.02 2.00 -13.07
CA SER A 170 7.06 3.04 -13.04
C SER A 170 6.80 4.14 -14.09
N ASP A 171 7.31 5.34 -13.83
CA ASP A 171 7.26 6.47 -14.78
C ASP A 171 7.80 6.07 -16.17
N ILE A 172 8.92 5.35 -16.21
CA ILE A 172 9.53 4.82 -17.45
C ILE A 172 8.57 3.89 -18.21
N GLU A 173 7.90 2.99 -17.50
CA GLU A 173 6.92 2.07 -18.12
C GLU A 173 5.70 2.83 -18.66
N MET A 174 5.32 3.93 -18.00
CA MET A 174 4.23 4.79 -18.46
C MET A 174 4.61 5.57 -19.72
N GLU A 175 5.84 6.09 -19.79
CA GLU A 175 6.39 6.74 -20.99
C GLU A 175 6.47 5.77 -22.17
N GLU A 176 6.96 4.55 -21.94
CA GLU A 176 6.99 3.48 -22.95
C GLU A 176 5.59 3.21 -23.51
N ARG A 177 4.57 3.10 -22.63
CA ARG A 177 3.18 2.85 -23.04
C ARG A 177 2.61 3.95 -23.92
N LEU A 178 2.91 5.22 -23.64
CA LEU A 178 2.44 6.34 -24.46
C LEU A 178 3.07 6.35 -25.86
N ASN A 179 4.39 6.16 -25.92
CA ASN A 179 5.14 6.14 -27.18
C ASN A 179 4.67 5.01 -28.12
N PHE A 180 4.25 3.87 -27.57
CA PHE A 180 3.67 2.78 -28.35
C PHE A 180 2.27 3.09 -28.90
N THR A 181 1.43 3.82 -28.17
CA THR A 181 0.11 4.25 -28.68
C THR A 181 0.23 5.27 -29.81
N ASP A 182 1.18 6.19 -29.75
CA ASP A 182 1.37 7.20 -30.80
C ASP A 182 1.94 6.59 -32.09
N ALA A 183 2.77 5.55 -31.97
CA ALA A 183 3.35 4.82 -33.12
C ALA A 183 2.36 3.90 -33.86
N VAL A 184 1.20 3.58 -33.27
CA VAL A 184 0.16 2.70 -33.88
C VAL A 184 -0.95 3.51 -34.56
N ILE A 185 -1.03 4.82 -34.28
CA ILE A 185 -2.06 5.73 -34.81
C ILE A 185 -1.48 6.66 -35.90
N GLY A 186 -0.16 6.71 -36.06
CA GLY A 186 0.52 7.40 -37.18
C GLY A 186 0.76 6.49 -38.38
#